data_AF-A0A0L8H9R4-F1
#
_entry.id   AF-A0A0L8H9R4-F1
#
_cell.length_a   1.000
_cell.length_b   1.000
_cell.length_c   1.000
_cell.angle_alpha   90.00
_cell.angle_beta   90.00
_cell.angle_gamma   90.00
#
_symmetry.space_group_name_H-M   'P 1'
#
loop_
_entity.id
_entity.type
_entity.pdbx_description
1 polymer ?
#
loop_
_entity_poly.entity_id
_entity_poly.type
_entity_poly.pdbx_seq_one_letter_code
_entity_poly.pdbx_strand_id
1 'polypeptide(L)'
;CRLWAEVFRVHGDGEYMRWERVSDDVVPVNISCIEDTPDTIFQITAYNRHVEKIFDVKIVQPGTIICPATDCFVHWRDPWYDCEWGLNFTSAPDARKFRDCCS
;
A
#
# COMPACT_ATOMS: atom_id res chain seq x y z
N CYS A 1 -11.76 4.03 2.56
CA CYS A 1 -11.77 3.53 3.96
C CYS A 1 -10.52 4.02 4.69
N ARG A 2 -10.42 3.81 6.02
CA ARG A 2 -9.23 4.15 6.81
C ARG A 2 -8.79 2.93 7.63
N LEU A 3 -7.52 2.56 7.52
CA LEU A 3 -6.88 1.43 8.19
C LEU A 3 -5.57 1.88 8.84
N TRP A 4 -4.91 0.99 9.57
CA TRP A 4 -3.64 1.29 10.25
C TRP A 4 -2.59 0.27 9.82
N ALA A 5 -1.45 0.76 9.34
CA ALA A 5 -0.37 -0.09 8.87
C ALA A 5 0.99 0.60 9.03
N GLU A 6 2.04 -0.22 9.09
CA GLU A 6 3.40 0.22 8.79
C GLU A 6 3.61 0.16 7.27
N VAL A 7 4.28 1.17 6.72
CA VAL A 7 4.51 1.30 5.27
C VAL A 7 5.92 0.84 4.94
N PHE A 8 6.06 0.01 3.92
CA PHE A 8 7.32 -0.52 3.43
C PHE A 8 7.48 -0.29 1.93
N ARG A 9 8.72 -0.13 1.48
CA ARG A 9 9.10 -0.12 0.06
C ARG A 9 10.28 -1.04 -0.15
N VAL A 10 10.34 -1.75 -1.27
CA VAL A 10 11.57 -2.45 -1.65
C VAL A 10 12.62 -1.42 -2.08
N HIS A 11 13.82 -1.58 -1.53
CA HIS A 11 15.02 -0.82 -1.87
C HIS A 11 16.11 -1.79 -2.37
N GLY A 12 16.80 -1.41 -3.45
CA GLY A 12 17.97 -2.11 -3.97
C GLY A 12 17.80 -2.62 -5.40
N ASP A 13 18.92 -3.02 -6.01
CA ASP A 13 18.97 -3.65 -7.34
C ASP A 13 19.49 -5.09 -7.22
N GLY A 14 18.87 -6.01 -7.97
CA GLY A 14 19.32 -7.40 -8.08
C GLY A 14 19.23 -8.19 -6.77
N GLU A 15 20.34 -8.83 -6.36
CA GLU A 15 20.39 -9.74 -5.20
C GLU A 15 20.23 -9.04 -3.84
N TYR A 16 20.24 -7.70 -3.80
CA TYR A 16 20.15 -6.91 -2.57
C TYR A 16 18.76 -6.32 -2.31
N MET A 17 17.71 -6.81 -2.99
CA MET A 17 16.34 -6.39 -2.74
C MET A 17 15.94 -6.68 -1.29
N ARG A 18 15.66 -5.62 -0.54
CA ARG A 18 15.17 -5.71 0.84
C ARG A 18 14.00 -4.77 1.07
N TRP A 19 13.09 -5.19 1.94
CA TRP A 19 12.04 -4.32 2.46
C TRP A 19 12.66 -3.27 3.38
N GLU A 20 12.44 -2.01 3.05
CA GLU A 20 12.80 -0.86 3.87
C GLU A 20 11.51 -0.26 4.42
N ARG A 21 11.49 -0.03 5.74
CA ARG A 21 10.36 0.59 6.42
C ARG A 21 10.40 2.10 6.16
N VAL A 22 9.30 2.64 5.64
CA VAL A 22 9.13 4.05 5.28
C VAL A 22 8.46 4.84 6.40
N SER A 23 7.55 4.23 7.15
CA SER A 23 6.89 4.89 8.28
C SER A 23 7.61 4.60 9.59
N ASP A 24 7.89 5.63 10.41
CA ASP A 24 8.51 5.42 11.73
C ASP A 24 7.61 4.61 12.68
N ASP A 25 6.29 4.75 12.54
CA ASP A 25 5.27 4.12 13.37
C ASP A 25 4.15 3.51 12.50
N VAL A 26 3.18 2.87 13.14
CA VAL A 26 1.91 2.52 12.49
C VAL A 26 1.15 3.81 12.17
N VAL A 27 0.86 4.03 10.90
CA VAL A 27 0.21 5.25 10.41
C VAL A 27 -1.19 4.96 9.86
N PRO A 28 -2.09 5.96 9.89
CA PRO A 28 -3.37 5.82 9.22
C PRO A 28 -3.19 5.79 7.70
N VAL A 29 -3.67 4.73 7.08
CA VAL A 29 -3.73 4.54 5.62
C VAL A 29 -5.15 4.84 5.16
N ASN A 30 -5.31 5.87 4.31
CA ASN A 30 -6.57 6.25 3.72
C ASN A 30 -6.65 5.72 2.28
N ILE A 31 -7.77 5.09 1.95
CA ILE A 31 -8.10 4.59 0.62
C ILE A 31 -9.29 5.38 0.09
N SER A 32 -9.14 5.98 -1.07
CA SER A 32 -10.21 6.73 -1.76
C SER A 32 -10.32 6.27 -3.21
N CYS A 33 -11.52 5.92 -3.66
CA CYS A 33 -11.79 5.78 -5.09
C CYS A 33 -11.87 7.18 -5.71
N ILE A 34 -11.01 7.46 -6.70
CA ILE A 34 -10.91 8.78 -7.34
C ILE A 34 -11.39 8.76 -8.81
N GLU A 35 -11.46 7.58 -9.42
CA GLU A 35 -12.00 7.35 -10.76
C GLU A 35 -12.59 5.94 -10.77
N ASP A 36 -13.70 5.75 -11.47
CA ASP A 36 -14.42 4.45 -11.49
C ASP A 36 -14.69 3.95 -12.91
N THR A 37 -14.34 4.73 -13.94
CA THR A 37 -14.57 4.38 -15.34
C THR A 37 -13.54 5.09 -16.23
N PRO A 38 -12.92 4.40 -17.21
CA PRO A 38 -13.16 3.00 -17.59
C PRO A 38 -12.51 1.99 -16.64
N ASP A 39 -11.46 2.39 -15.92
CA ASP A 39 -10.80 1.62 -14.87
C ASP A 39 -11.09 2.28 -13.50
N THR A 40 -11.10 1.49 -12.44
CA THR A 40 -11.25 1.98 -11.07
C THR A 40 -9.88 2.33 -10.48
N ILE A 41 -9.69 3.58 -10.07
CA ILE A 41 -8.44 4.08 -9.50
C ILE A 41 -8.65 4.39 -8.03
N PHE A 42 -7.94 3.65 -7.18
CA PHE A 42 -7.87 3.89 -5.74
C PHE A 42 -6.59 4.65 -5.39
N GLN A 43 -6.73 5.83 -4.80
CA GLN A 43 -5.61 6.56 -4.23
C GLN A 43 -5.42 6.14 -2.77
N ILE A 44 -4.20 5.72 -2.45
CA ILE A 44 -3.80 5.28 -1.12
C ILE A 44 -2.81 6.29 -0.55
N THR A 45 -3.16 6.87 0.60
CA THR A 45 -2.33 7.90 1.23
C THR A 45 -2.06 7.60 2.70
N ALA A 46 -0.86 7.96 3.17
CA ALA A 46 -0.54 7.99 4.59
C ALA A 46 0.37 9.18 4.92
N TYR A 47 0.18 9.70 6.13
CA TYR A 47 0.94 10.82 6.67
C TYR A 47 1.65 10.39 7.95
N ASN A 48 2.86 10.88 8.18
CA ASN A 48 3.57 10.66 9.43
C ASN A 48 3.01 11.55 10.55
N ARG A 49 3.56 11.41 11.76
CA ARG A 49 3.17 12.22 12.93
C ARG A 49 3.40 13.73 12.78
N HIS A 50 4.24 14.14 11.82
CA HIS A 50 4.52 15.54 11.49
C HIS A 50 3.59 16.06 10.37
N VAL A 51 2.56 15.29 10.00
CA VAL A 51 1.60 15.62 8.93
C VAL A 51 2.27 15.71 7.55
N GLU A 52 3.43 15.08 7.38
CA GLU A 52 4.10 14.97 6.10
C GLU A 52 3.61 13.73 5.36
N LYS A 53 3.33 13.88 4.06
CA LYS A 53 2.86 12.79 3.22
C LYS A 53 4.03 11.85 2.91
N ILE A 54 4.01 10.66 3.50
CA ILE A 54 5.07 9.65 3.35
C ILE A 54 4.69 8.54 2.38
N PHE A 55 3.40 8.46 2.04
CA PHE A 55 2.85 7.45 1.15
C PHE A 55 1.72 8.07 0.33
N ASP A 56 1.83 8.00 -0.99
CA ASP A 56 0.82 8.47 -1.93
C ASP A 56 0.99 7.71 -3.25
N VAL A 57 0.13 6.71 -3.45
CA VAL A 57 0.22 5.78 -4.57
C VAL A 57 -1.16 5.50 -5.13
N LYS A 58 -1.21 4.99 -6.36
CA LYS A 58 -2.44 4.61 -7.03
C LYS A 58 -2.46 3.12 -7.29
N ILE A 59 -3.59 2.50 -6.99
CA ILE A 59 -3.92 1.13 -7.36
C ILE A 59 -4.99 1.22 -8.43
N VAL A 60 -4.75 0.59 -9.58
CA VAL A 60 -5.69 0.55 -10.69
C VAL A 60 -6.27 -0.84 -10.84
N GLN A 61 -7.59 -0.92 -10.91
CA GLN A 61 -8.34 -2.14 -11.18
C GLN A 61 -9.18 -2.02 -12.46
N PRO A 62 -9.20 -3.06 -13.30
CA PRO A 62 -8.36 -4.25 -13.22
C PRO A 62 -6.89 -3.94 -13.54
N GLY A 63 -5.94 -4.65 -12.91
CA GLY A 63 -4.54 -4.67 -13.36
C GLY A 63 -3.50 -4.75 -12.25
N THR A 64 -3.75 -4.10 -11.11
CA THR A 64 -2.83 -4.16 -9.97
C THR A 64 -3.07 -5.44 -9.17
N ILE A 65 -2.07 -6.32 -9.11
CA ILE A 65 -2.16 -7.56 -8.33
C ILE A 65 -1.66 -7.29 -6.91
N ILE A 66 -2.58 -7.33 -5.94
CA ILE A 66 -2.26 -7.20 -4.52
C ILE A 66 -2.05 -8.59 -3.93
N CYS A 67 -0.80 -8.93 -3.62
CA CYS A 67 -0.40 -10.22 -3.11
C CYS A 67 -0.35 -10.22 -1.57
N PRO A 68 -0.95 -11.21 -0.88
CA PRO A 68 -0.67 -11.46 0.53
C PRO A 68 0.68 -12.18 0.68
N ALA A 69 1.60 -11.63 1.48
CA ALA A 69 2.82 -12.35 1.88
C ALA A 69 2.64 -13.05 3.24
N THR A 70 1.89 -12.44 4.15
CA THR A 70 1.46 -13.03 5.42
C THR A 70 -0.01 -12.67 5.69
N ASP A 71 -0.56 -13.09 6.82
CA ASP A 71 -1.93 -12.75 7.20
C ASP A 71 -2.16 -11.24 7.36
N CYS A 72 -1.12 -10.48 7.76
CA CYS A 72 -1.19 -9.04 7.99
C CYS A 72 -0.43 -8.21 6.94
N PHE A 73 0.42 -8.84 6.13
CA PHE A 73 1.28 -8.16 5.16
C PHE A 73 0.80 -8.38 3.73
N VAL A 74 0.53 -7.29 3.03
CA VAL A 74 0.22 -7.30 1.59
C VAL A 74 1.23 -6.45 0.84
N HIS A 75 1.47 -6.79 -0.41
CA HIS A 75 2.38 -6.07 -1.28
C HIS A 75 1.91 -6.07 -2.74
N TRP A 76 2.39 -5.10 -3.51
CA TRP A 76 2.15 -5.01 -4.94
C TRP A 76 3.29 -4.24 -5.62
N ARG A 77 3.44 -4.46 -6.93
CA ARG A 77 4.35 -3.68 -7.77
C ARG A 77 3.63 -2.43 -8.27
N ASP A 78 4.25 -1.28 -8.08
CA ASP A 78 3.82 -0.01 -8.64
C ASP A 78 4.35 0.13 -10.07
N PRO A 79 3.47 0.20 -11.09
CA PRO A 79 3.91 0.28 -12.48
C PRO A 79 4.48 1.65 -12.85
N TRP A 80 4.20 2.72 -12.10
CA TRP A 80 4.71 4.07 -12.41
C TRP A 80 6.14 4.27 -11.93
N TYR A 81 6.47 3.72 -10.76
CA TYR A 81 7.77 3.94 -10.12
C TYR A 81 8.68 2.71 -10.15
N ASP A 82 8.23 1.64 -10.81
CA ASP A 82 8.91 0.34 -10.90
C ASP A 82 9.45 -0.16 -9.56
N CYS A 83 8.69 0.09 -8.49
CA CYS A 83 9.04 -0.30 -7.13
C CYS A 83 7.95 -1.17 -6.54
N GLU A 84 8.27 -1.87 -5.45
CA GLU A 84 7.30 -2.70 -4.74
C GLU A 84 6.95 -2.03 -3.41
N TRP A 85 5.66 -1.91 -3.15
CA TRP A 85 5.12 -1.38 -1.90
C TRP A 85 4.56 -2.50 -1.04
N GLY A 86 4.69 -2.34 0.28
CA GLY A 86 4.19 -3.27 1.27
C GLY A 86 3.48 -2.53 2.39
N LEU A 87 2.37 -3.10 2.86
CA LEU A 87 1.63 -2.62 4.03
C LEU A 87 1.54 -3.75 5.05
N ASN A 88 2.08 -3.51 6.25
CA ASN A 88 1.92 -4.40 7.39
C ASN A 88 0.80 -3.89 8.29
N PHE A 89 -0.37 -4.49 8.21
CA PHE A 89 -1.54 -4.06 8.98
C PHE A 89 -1.47 -4.52 10.43
N THR A 90 -2.17 -3.80 11.31
CA THR A 90 -2.29 -4.16 12.73
C THR A 90 -3.00 -5.48 12.98
N SER A 91 -3.78 -5.97 12.00
CA SER A 91 -4.51 -7.23 12.11
C SER A 91 -4.80 -7.85 10.74
N ALA A 92 -4.96 -9.18 10.70
CA ALA A 92 -5.31 -9.90 9.48
C ALA A 92 -6.68 -9.49 8.86
N PRO A 93 -7.72 -9.21 9.66
CA PRO A 93 -8.94 -8.61 9.13
C PRO A 93 -8.72 -7.27 8.41
N ASP A 94 -7.82 -6.42 8.90
CA ASP A 94 -7.53 -5.13 8.25
C ASP A 94 -6.86 -5.34 6.89
N ALA A 95 -5.92 -6.29 6.79
CA ALA A 95 -5.28 -6.66 5.53
C ALA A 95 -6.29 -7.21 4.50
N ARG A 96 -7.23 -8.04 4.94
CA ARG A 96 -8.33 -8.51 4.08
C ARG A 96 -9.19 -7.35 3.59
N LYS A 97 -9.63 -6.50 4.52
CA LYS A 97 -10.47 -5.33 4.23
C LYS A 97 -9.79 -4.37 3.25
N PHE A 98 -8.47 -4.20 3.34
CA PHE A 98 -7.71 -3.40 2.37
C PHE A 98 -7.86 -3.94 0.95
N ARG A 99 -7.63 -5.25 0.75
CA ARG A 99 -7.76 -5.89 -0.56
C ARG A 99 -9.18 -5.76 -1.08
N ASP A 100 -10.18 -6.05 -0.25
CA ASP A 100 -11.59 -5.94 -0.62
C ASP A 100 -11.97 -4.50 -1.02
N CYS A 101 -11.35 -3.48 -0.41
CA CYS A 101 -11.58 -2.08 -0.78
C CYS A 101 -10.89 -1.66 -2.07
N CYS A 102 -9.89 -2.41 -2.53
CA CYS A 102 -9.11 -2.11 -3.74
C CYS A 102 -9.35 -3.16 -4.83
N SER A 103 -10.53 -3.80 -4.80
CA SER A 103 -10.99 -4.81 -5.75
C SER A 103 -12.02 -4.24 -6.72
#